data_AF-A0A498K2S7-F1
#
_entry.id   AF-A0A498K2S7-F1
#
_cell.length_a   1.000
_cell.length_b   1.000
_cell.length_c   1.000
_cell.angle_alpha   90.00
_cell.angle_beta   90.00
_cell.angle_gamma   90.00
#
_symmetry.space_group_name_H-M   'P 1'
#
loop_
_entity.id
_entity.type
_entity.pdbx_description
1 polymer ?
#
loop_
_entity_poly.entity_id
_entity_poly.type
_entity_poly.pdbx_seq_one_letter_code
_entity_poly.pdbx_strand_id
1 'polypeptide(L)'
;MHTIFVSWVVLGLLAACAGRQAEARAFFVFGDSLVDSGNNDYLATTARADSYPYGIDYPTHRPTGRFSNGLNIPDLISEQIGSEPTLPYLSPQLTGQNLLVGANFASAGIGILNDTGIQFLNIIRIYKQLEYFQQYQTRVSALVGPEQAQRLVNEALYLITLGGNDFVNNYYLLPFSARSRQFSLPDYVVYLISEYRKVLEVTIYVNDDFYKVYVNYVSVIVFVTANTNSMASSLAIFGVVMALGMLSCGAEARAFFVFGDSLVDNGNNNYLATSARADSPPYGIDYPTRRPTGRFSNGLTIPDYISQKLGAEPTLPYLSPQLTGQKLLVGANFASAGIGILNDTGVQFANIIRMPLQLLNFQQYQQRLSAQIGPQRTKQLVNQALVLLTVGGNDFVNNYYLVPFSARSRQFSLPDYVKYLISELRKILLVCPTSS
;
A
#
# COMPACT_ATOMS: atom_id res chain seq x y z
N MET A 1 35.78 -34.18 -26.59
CA MET A 1 35.10 -34.31 -25.27
C MET A 1 34.87 -32.97 -24.58
N HIS A 2 35.77 -31.98 -24.70
CA HIS A 2 35.57 -30.66 -24.07
C HIS A 2 34.40 -29.83 -24.63
N THR A 3 34.12 -29.88 -25.93
CA THR A 3 33.01 -29.13 -26.55
C THR A 3 31.63 -29.65 -26.16
N ILE A 4 31.49 -30.96 -25.94
CA ILE A 4 30.23 -31.58 -25.51
C ILE A 4 29.95 -31.19 -24.05
N PHE A 5 30.97 -31.21 -23.18
CA PHE A 5 30.82 -30.87 -21.76
C PHE A 5 30.38 -29.42 -21.54
N VAL A 6 30.88 -28.48 -22.35
CA VAL A 6 30.48 -27.06 -22.29
C VAL A 6 29.01 -26.88 -22.70
N SER A 7 28.52 -27.61 -23.71
CA SER A 7 27.10 -27.54 -24.12
C SER A 7 26.13 -28.05 -23.06
N TRP A 8 26.49 -29.10 -22.30
CA TRP A 8 25.65 -29.61 -21.21
C TRP A 8 25.66 -28.71 -19.97
N VAL A 9 26.78 -28.04 -19.67
CA VAL A 9 26.86 -27.04 -18.60
C VAL A 9 26.06 -25.78 -18.94
N VAL A 10 26.06 -25.35 -20.21
CA VAL A 10 25.23 -24.22 -20.67
C VAL A 10 23.74 -24.59 -20.68
N LEU A 11 23.36 -25.82 -21.08
CA LEU A 11 21.96 -26.27 -20.97
C LEU A 11 21.52 -26.41 -19.50
N GLY A 12 22.39 -26.91 -18.62
CA GLY A 12 22.14 -27.02 -17.18
C GLY A 12 22.04 -25.66 -16.49
N LEU A 13 22.81 -24.66 -16.92
CA LEU A 13 22.71 -23.28 -16.44
C LEU A 13 21.48 -22.56 -17.01
N LEU A 14 21.08 -22.81 -18.26
CA LEU A 14 19.83 -22.30 -18.82
C LEU A 14 18.59 -22.93 -18.16
N ALA A 15 18.67 -24.20 -17.76
CA ALA A 15 17.62 -24.87 -16.96
C ALA A 15 17.60 -24.40 -15.49
N ALA A 16 18.75 -24.00 -14.93
CA ALA A 16 18.82 -23.41 -13.58
C ALA A 16 18.45 -21.92 -13.54
N CYS A 17 18.48 -21.23 -14.69
CA CYS A 17 17.99 -19.87 -14.89
C CYS A 17 16.54 -19.80 -15.38
N ALA A 18 15.88 -20.94 -15.59
CA ALA A 18 14.43 -20.99 -15.49
C ALA A 18 14.11 -20.72 -14.01
N GLY A 19 13.96 -19.44 -13.66
CA GLY A 19 13.47 -19.05 -12.35
C GLY A 19 12.27 -19.93 -12.04
N ARG A 20 12.23 -20.54 -10.84
CA ARG A 20 11.03 -21.22 -10.36
C ARG A 20 9.88 -20.26 -10.59
N GLN A 21 9.11 -20.48 -11.65
CA GLN A 21 7.83 -19.84 -11.84
C GLN A 21 7.07 -20.30 -10.60
N ALA A 22 6.83 -19.36 -9.67
CA ALA A 22 6.02 -19.69 -8.51
C ALA A 22 4.74 -20.30 -9.08
N GLU A 23 4.41 -21.54 -8.71
CA GLU A 23 3.13 -22.12 -9.11
C GLU A 23 2.05 -21.09 -8.80
N ALA A 24 1.23 -20.76 -9.80
CA ALA A 24 0.22 -19.73 -9.67
C ALA A 24 -0.67 -20.10 -8.47
N ARG A 25 -0.61 -19.28 -7.41
CA ARG A 25 -1.42 -19.48 -6.21
C ARG A 25 -2.72 -18.74 -6.43
N ALA A 26 -3.85 -19.37 -6.11
CA ALA A 26 -5.12 -18.67 -6.10
C ALA A 26 -5.03 -17.42 -5.20
N PHE A 27 -5.68 -16.33 -5.58
CA PHE A 27 -5.59 -15.06 -4.87
C PHE A 27 -6.97 -14.58 -4.42
N PHE A 28 -7.14 -14.38 -3.11
CA PHE A 28 -8.38 -13.91 -2.52
C PHE A 28 -8.21 -12.52 -1.92
N VAL A 29 -9.12 -11.62 -2.31
CA VAL A 29 -9.07 -10.22 -1.92
C VAL A 29 -10.34 -9.84 -1.19
N PHE A 30 -10.19 -9.28 0.00
CA PHE A 30 -11.26 -8.75 0.83
C PHE A 30 -10.95 -7.30 1.17
N GLY A 31 -11.97 -6.48 1.35
CA GLY A 31 -11.76 -5.12 1.82
C GLY A 31 -12.66 -4.06 1.22
N ASP A 32 -12.13 -2.85 1.24
CA ASP A 32 -12.77 -1.63 0.78
C ASP A 32 -12.34 -1.19 -0.63
N SER A 33 -12.56 0.09 -0.95
CA SER A 33 -12.28 0.69 -2.25
C SER A 33 -10.82 0.59 -2.68
N LEU A 34 -9.87 0.43 -1.75
CA LEU A 34 -8.44 0.35 -2.07
C LEU A 34 -8.09 -0.90 -2.89
N VAL A 35 -8.93 -1.92 -2.79
CA VAL A 35 -8.71 -3.21 -3.44
C VAL A 35 -9.95 -3.70 -4.20
N ASP A 36 -11.02 -2.91 -4.30
CA ASP A 36 -12.18 -3.23 -5.15
C ASP A 36 -11.80 -3.21 -6.64
N SER A 37 -12.16 -4.27 -7.35
CA SER A 37 -11.92 -4.47 -8.79
C SER A 37 -13.18 -4.31 -9.65
N GLY A 38 -14.29 -3.85 -9.05
CA GLY A 38 -15.53 -3.53 -9.74
C GLY A 38 -16.76 -4.27 -9.21
N ASN A 39 -16.76 -4.79 -7.98
CA ASN A 39 -17.97 -5.38 -7.41
C ASN A 39 -19.09 -4.36 -7.27
N ASN A 40 -18.76 -3.12 -6.90
CA ASN A 40 -19.74 -2.06 -6.68
C ASN A 40 -20.52 -1.66 -7.94
N ASP A 41 -19.97 -1.93 -9.13
CA ASP A 41 -20.64 -1.63 -10.41
C ASP A 41 -21.90 -2.50 -10.62
N TYR A 42 -21.97 -3.65 -9.94
CA TYR A 42 -23.12 -4.56 -9.94
C TYR A 42 -24.19 -4.20 -8.89
N LEU A 43 -23.98 -3.16 -8.07
CA LEU A 43 -24.83 -2.82 -6.92
C LEU A 43 -25.48 -1.46 -7.07
N ALA A 44 -26.75 -1.30 -6.69
CA ALA A 44 -27.35 0.04 -6.63
C ALA A 44 -26.76 0.86 -5.46
N THR A 45 -25.61 1.51 -5.70
CA THR A 45 -24.79 2.25 -4.73
C THR A 45 -24.26 3.55 -5.33
N THR A 46 -23.93 4.50 -4.46
CA THR A 46 -23.22 5.73 -4.81
C THR A 46 -21.69 5.57 -4.77
N ALA A 47 -21.18 4.48 -4.17
CA ALA A 47 -19.75 4.19 -4.13
C ALA A 47 -19.34 3.37 -5.36
N ARG A 48 -19.28 3.99 -6.54
CA ARG A 48 -18.88 3.32 -7.79
C ARG A 48 -17.68 4.00 -8.45
N ALA A 49 -16.94 3.22 -9.25
CA ALA A 49 -15.82 3.70 -10.05
C ALA A 49 -15.95 3.29 -11.53
N ASP A 50 -17.18 3.32 -12.04
CA ASP A 50 -17.58 2.98 -13.41
C ASP A 50 -17.68 4.20 -14.35
N SER A 51 -17.08 5.33 -13.96
CA SER A 51 -17.11 6.59 -14.72
C SER A 51 -15.74 7.26 -14.82
N TYR A 52 -15.61 8.20 -15.75
CA TYR A 52 -14.39 9.00 -15.89
C TYR A 52 -14.09 9.78 -14.59
N PRO A 53 -12.81 9.88 -14.12
CA PRO A 53 -11.58 9.49 -14.79
C PRO A 53 -11.09 8.06 -14.50
N TYR A 54 -11.89 7.21 -13.83
CA TYR A 54 -11.45 5.86 -13.50
C TYR A 54 -11.15 5.04 -14.75
N GLY A 55 -10.07 4.25 -14.71
CA GLY A 55 -9.63 3.40 -15.81
C GLY A 55 -9.01 4.11 -17.03
N ILE A 56 -8.75 5.43 -16.98
CA ILE A 56 -8.09 6.19 -18.07
C ILE A 56 -6.69 5.65 -18.44
N ASP A 57 -5.93 5.16 -17.46
CA ASP A 57 -4.60 4.56 -17.59
C ASP A 57 -4.63 3.02 -17.58
N TYR A 58 -5.83 2.42 -17.50
CA TYR A 58 -5.98 0.98 -17.67
C TYR A 58 -5.69 0.61 -19.14
N PRO A 59 -5.19 -0.60 -19.47
CA PRO A 59 -4.90 -0.97 -20.86
C PRO A 59 -6.04 -0.79 -21.87
N THR A 60 -7.30 -0.78 -21.40
CA THR A 60 -8.48 -0.54 -22.25
C THR A 60 -8.89 0.92 -22.34
N HIS A 61 -8.31 1.81 -21.52
CA HIS A 61 -8.67 3.22 -21.37
C HIS A 61 -10.16 3.45 -21.05
N ARG A 62 -10.79 2.51 -20.35
CA ARG A 62 -12.21 2.53 -19.98
C ARG A 62 -12.38 2.35 -18.47
N PRO A 63 -13.42 2.90 -17.84
CA PRO A 63 -13.75 2.62 -16.45
C PRO A 63 -13.89 1.12 -16.19
N THR A 64 -13.29 0.67 -15.08
CA THR A 64 -13.20 -0.76 -14.74
C THR A 64 -13.84 -1.10 -13.40
N GLY A 65 -14.41 -0.12 -12.69
CA GLY A 65 -14.90 -0.28 -11.33
C GLY A 65 -13.82 -0.26 -10.26
N ARG A 66 -12.54 -0.09 -10.65
CA ARG A 66 -11.44 0.17 -9.73
C ARG A 66 -11.44 1.64 -9.34
N PHE A 67 -11.27 1.93 -8.05
CA PHE A 67 -11.07 3.31 -7.54
C PHE A 67 -9.64 3.80 -7.84
N SER A 68 -9.24 3.69 -9.10
CA SER A 68 -7.93 3.99 -9.67
C SER A 68 -8.09 4.42 -11.12
N ASN A 69 -7.15 5.21 -11.61
CA ASN A 69 -7.04 5.52 -13.03
C ASN A 69 -6.63 4.29 -13.85
N GLY A 70 -6.05 3.27 -13.23
CA GLY A 70 -5.61 2.06 -13.93
C GLY A 70 -5.76 0.83 -13.03
N LEU A 71 -4.66 0.09 -12.89
CA LEU A 71 -4.57 -1.07 -12.00
C LEU A 71 -4.69 -0.63 -10.52
N ASN A 72 -5.21 -1.50 -9.67
CA ASN A 72 -5.24 -1.37 -8.21
C ASN A 72 -4.25 -2.37 -7.56
N ILE A 73 -4.14 -2.37 -6.22
CA ILE A 73 -3.17 -3.21 -5.49
C ILE A 73 -3.29 -4.70 -5.86
N PRO A 74 -4.49 -5.32 -5.85
CA PRO A 74 -4.68 -6.69 -6.32
C PRO A 74 -4.13 -7.00 -7.71
N ASP A 75 -4.34 -6.11 -8.68
CA ASP A 75 -3.87 -6.36 -10.04
C ASP A 75 -2.34 -6.42 -10.09
N LEU A 76 -1.67 -5.48 -9.40
CA LEU A 76 -0.21 -5.44 -9.34
C LEU A 76 0.38 -6.66 -8.63
N ILE A 77 -0.31 -7.16 -7.59
CA ILE A 77 0.06 -8.41 -6.92
C ILE A 77 -0.10 -9.58 -7.88
N SER A 78 -1.22 -9.65 -8.61
CA SER A 78 -1.50 -10.70 -9.59
C SER A 78 -0.41 -10.76 -10.67
N GLU A 79 -0.04 -9.60 -11.23
CA GLU A 79 1.08 -9.49 -12.18
C GLU A 79 2.40 -9.98 -11.58
N GLN A 80 2.67 -9.67 -10.31
CA GLN A 80 3.93 -10.02 -9.66
C GLN A 80 4.04 -11.52 -9.35
N ILE A 81 2.93 -12.18 -9.04
CA ILE A 81 2.90 -13.64 -8.85
C ILE A 81 2.75 -14.40 -10.18
N GLY A 82 2.73 -13.69 -11.32
CA GLY A 82 2.57 -14.28 -12.64
C GLY A 82 1.19 -14.91 -12.87
N SER A 83 0.17 -14.38 -12.20
CA SER A 83 -1.23 -14.84 -12.28
C SER A 83 -2.09 -13.83 -13.05
N GLU A 84 -3.19 -14.31 -13.60
CA GLU A 84 -4.24 -13.43 -14.12
C GLU A 84 -4.83 -12.57 -12.98
N PRO A 85 -5.28 -11.33 -13.27
CA PRO A 85 -5.99 -10.52 -12.29
C PRO A 85 -7.26 -11.20 -11.79
N THR A 86 -7.48 -11.17 -10.48
CA THR A 86 -8.72 -11.69 -9.88
C THR A 86 -9.93 -10.90 -10.37
N LEU A 87 -10.99 -11.59 -10.80
CA LEU A 87 -12.26 -10.96 -11.17
C LEU A 87 -13.06 -10.57 -9.91
N PRO A 88 -13.89 -9.51 -9.99
CA PRO A 88 -14.85 -9.22 -8.92
C PRO A 88 -15.84 -10.37 -8.79
N TYR A 89 -16.18 -10.75 -7.55
CA TYR A 89 -17.03 -11.91 -7.28
C TYR A 89 -18.38 -11.87 -8.01
N LEU A 90 -18.95 -10.67 -8.18
CA LEU A 90 -20.22 -10.46 -8.87
C LEU A 90 -20.10 -10.47 -10.41
N SER A 91 -18.89 -10.57 -10.96
CA SER A 91 -18.69 -10.69 -12.40
C SER A 91 -19.31 -11.97 -12.95
N PRO A 92 -20.12 -11.88 -14.03
CA PRO A 92 -20.62 -13.07 -14.72
C PRO A 92 -19.50 -13.87 -15.39
N GLN A 93 -18.32 -13.28 -15.59
CA GLN A 93 -17.14 -13.95 -16.12
C GLN A 93 -16.39 -14.77 -15.07
N LEU A 94 -16.65 -14.59 -13.77
CA LEU A 94 -16.06 -15.43 -12.72
C LEU A 94 -16.75 -16.80 -12.71
N THR A 95 -16.40 -17.67 -13.65
CA THR A 95 -16.98 -19.01 -13.84
C THR A 95 -15.95 -19.95 -14.48
N GLY A 96 -16.17 -21.27 -14.41
CA GLY A 96 -15.26 -22.26 -14.97
C GLY A 96 -13.83 -22.10 -14.44
N GLN A 97 -12.83 -22.16 -15.33
CA GLN A 97 -11.42 -22.06 -14.96
C GLN A 97 -11.04 -20.72 -14.30
N ASN A 98 -11.82 -19.65 -14.48
CA ASN A 98 -11.56 -18.38 -13.79
C ASN A 98 -11.73 -18.50 -12.26
N LEU A 99 -12.46 -19.53 -11.78
CA LEU A 99 -12.51 -19.89 -10.36
C LEU A 99 -11.21 -20.53 -9.83
N LEU A 100 -10.22 -20.81 -10.67
CA LEU A 100 -8.93 -21.36 -10.21
C LEU A 100 -7.91 -20.24 -9.93
N VAL A 101 -8.12 -19.05 -10.51
CA VAL A 101 -7.29 -17.86 -10.30
C VAL A 101 -7.51 -17.26 -8.91
N GLY A 102 -8.72 -17.40 -8.36
CA GLY A 102 -9.14 -16.69 -7.16
C GLY A 102 -10.30 -15.72 -7.45
N ALA A 103 -10.62 -14.88 -6.48
CA ALA A 103 -11.69 -13.90 -6.61
C ALA A 103 -11.47 -12.70 -5.70
N ASN A 104 -12.01 -11.56 -6.14
CA ASN A 104 -12.03 -10.33 -5.38
C ASN A 104 -13.44 -10.08 -4.82
N PHE A 105 -13.55 -10.07 -3.49
CA PHE A 105 -14.79 -9.87 -2.75
C PHE A 105 -14.95 -8.43 -2.24
N ALA A 106 -13.94 -7.59 -2.42
CA ALA A 106 -13.91 -6.24 -1.86
C ALA A 106 -14.99 -5.34 -2.43
N SER A 107 -15.38 -4.33 -1.65
CA SER A 107 -16.47 -3.42 -1.99
C SER A 107 -16.22 -2.04 -1.39
N ALA A 108 -16.30 -1.00 -2.23
CA ALA A 108 -16.08 0.35 -1.76
C ALA A 108 -17.08 0.81 -0.69
N GLY A 109 -16.58 1.62 0.24
CA GLY A 109 -17.36 2.26 1.31
C GLY A 109 -17.50 1.43 2.59
N ILE A 110 -17.10 0.15 2.59
CA ILE A 110 -17.21 -0.71 3.77
C ILE A 110 -16.11 -0.42 4.80
N GLY A 111 -16.37 -0.77 6.05
CA GLY A 111 -15.37 -0.83 7.11
C GLY A 111 -15.29 -2.20 7.76
N ILE A 112 -14.53 -2.28 8.85
CA ILE A 112 -14.51 -3.39 9.80
C ILE A 112 -15.88 -3.57 10.43
N LEU A 113 -16.51 -2.45 10.83
CA LEU A 113 -17.83 -2.48 11.46
C LEU A 113 -18.92 -2.59 10.41
N ASN A 114 -19.91 -3.41 10.72
CA ASN A 114 -21.03 -3.61 9.82
C ASN A 114 -21.80 -2.31 9.57
N ASP A 115 -21.92 -1.40 10.52
CA ASP A 115 -22.65 -0.15 10.37
C ASP A 115 -21.87 0.98 9.64
N THR A 116 -20.58 0.77 9.37
CA THR A 116 -19.77 1.69 8.57
C THR A 116 -20.24 1.69 7.10
N GLY A 117 -20.37 2.89 6.51
CA GLY A 117 -20.67 3.05 5.08
C GLY A 117 -22.15 3.02 4.73
N ILE A 118 -23.05 3.10 5.72
CA ILE A 118 -24.51 3.07 5.51
C ILE A 118 -25.01 4.15 4.53
N GLN A 119 -24.31 5.27 4.42
CA GLN A 119 -24.62 6.37 3.50
C GLN A 119 -24.42 6.01 2.02
N PHE A 120 -23.72 4.92 1.71
CA PHE A 120 -23.47 4.45 0.35
C PHE A 120 -24.54 3.45 -0.14
N LEU A 121 -25.68 3.34 0.55
CA LEU A 121 -26.78 2.44 0.19
C LEU A 121 -26.32 0.97 0.19
N ASN A 122 -26.24 0.33 -0.99
CA ASN A 122 -25.92 -1.08 -1.12
C ASN A 122 -24.42 -1.32 -1.28
N ILE A 123 -23.76 -1.81 -0.23
CA ILE A 123 -22.34 -2.18 -0.24
C ILE A 123 -22.17 -3.61 0.28
N ILE A 124 -21.13 -4.34 -0.17
CA ILE A 124 -20.85 -5.71 0.27
C ILE A 124 -20.05 -5.65 1.56
N ARG A 125 -20.75 -5.53 2.69
CA ARG A 125 -20.16 -5.50 4.03
C ARG A 125 -19.29 -6.72 4.28
N ILE A 126 -18.33 -6.62 5.21
CA ILE A 126 -17.32 -7.66 5.40
C ILE A 126 -17.92 -9.06 5.67
N TYR A 127 -18.99 -9.17 6.47
CA TYR A 127 -19.67 -10.45 6.66
C TYR A 127 -20.18 -11.05 5.34
N LYS A 128 -20.67 -10.21 4.42
CA LYS A 128 -21.17 -10.63 3.12
C LYS A 128 -20.05 -11.03 2.17
N GLN A 129 -18.90 -10.38 2.26
CA GLN A 129 -17.69 -10.80 1.53
C GLN A 129 -17.27 -12.22 1.95
N LEU A 130 -17.35 -12.51 3.25
CA LEU A 130 -17.06 -13.85 3.80
C LEU A 130 -18.13 -14.89 3.39
N GLU A 131 -19.41 -14.53 3.37
CA GLU A 131 -20.46 -15.39 2.79
C GLU A 131 -20.22 -15.68 1.30
N TYR A 132 -19.83 -14.67 0.52
CA TYR A 132 -19.47 -14.85 -0.89
C TYR A 132 -18.25 -15.74 -1.06
N PHE A 133 -17.30 -15.70 -0.14
CA PHE A 133 -16.19 -16.63 -0.13
C PHE A 133 -16.64 -18.07 0.14
N GLN A 134 -17.57 -18.31 1.06
CA GLN A 134 -18.16 -19.65 1.27
C GLN A 134 -18.90 -20.15 0.01
N GLN A 135 -19.64 -19.27 -0.65
CA GLN A 135 -20.29 -19.59 -1.92
C GLN A 135 -19.27 -19.89 -3.02
N TYR A 136 -18.19 -19.11 -3.11
CA TYR A 136 -17.07 -19.37 -4.01
C TYR A 136 -16.47 -20.76 -3.77
N GLN A 137 -16.20 -21.13 -2.50
CA GLN A 137 -15.67 -22.46 -2.15
C GLN A 137 -16.59 -23.59 -2.61
N THR A 138 -17.90 -23.42 -2.47
CA THR A 138 -18.89 -24.38 -2.98
C THR A 138 -18.82 -24.49 -4.51
N ARG A 139 -18.70 -23.35 -5.21
CA ARG A 139 -18.62 -23.29 -6.68
C ARG A 139 -17.35 -23.93 -7.23
N VAL A 140 -16.20 -23.68 -6.63
CA VAL A 140 -14.93 -24.29 -7.05
C VAL A 140 -14.87 -25.77 -6.66
N SER A 141 -15.42 -26.16 -5.50
CA SER A 141 -15.55 -27.58 -5.11
C SER A 141 -16.40 -28.38 -6.10
N ALA A 142 -17.49 -27.80 -6.60
CA ALA A 142 -18.29 -28.41 -7.67
C ALA A 142 -17.52 -28.55 -9.01
N LEU A 143 -16.50 -27.72 -9.24
CA LEU A 143 -15.70 -27.73 -10.48
C LEU A 143 -14.55 -28.73 -10.42
N VAL A 144 -13.79 -28.77 -9.32
CA VAL A 144 -12.53 -29.55 -9.22
C VAL A 144 -12.55 -30.66 -8.19
N GLY A 145 -13.65 -30.80 -7.44
CA GLY A 145 -13.76 -31.73 -6.33
C GLY A 145 -13.34 -31.11 -4.99
N PRO A 146 -13.81 -31.65 -3.85
CA PRO A 146 -13.62 -31.06 -2.52
C PRO A 146 -12.15 -31.03 -2.08
N GLU A 147 -11.36 -32.08 -2.35
CA GLU A 147 -9.95 -32.13 -1.94
C GLU A 147 -9.07 -31.12 -2.70
N GLN A 148 -9.31 -30.94 -4.00
CA GLN A 148 -8.59 -29.98 -4.84
C GLN A 148 -9.01 -28.55 -4.48
N ALA A 149 -10.29 -28.32 -4.22
CA ALA A 149 -10.78 -27.02 -3.75
C ALA A 149 -10.17 -26.65 -2.40
N GLN A 150 -10.10 -27.58 -1.44
CA GLN A 150 -9.47 -27.34 -0.14
C GLN A 150 -7.98 -27.01 -0.30
N ARG A 151 -7.23 -27.76 -1.14
CA ARG A 151 -5.83 -27.43 -1.44
C ARG A 151 -5.68 -26.03 -2.04
N LEU A 152 -6.51 -25.70 -3.02
CA LEU A 152 -6.49 -24.38 -3.67
C LEU A 152 -6.70 -23.24 -2.66
N VAL A 153 -7.64 -23.43 -1.72
CA VAL A 153 -7.95 -22.44 -0.68
C VAL A 153 -6.84 -22.37 0.38
N ASN A 154 -6.29 -23.51 0.80
CA ASN A 154 -5.20 -23.62 1.79
C ASN A 154 -3.90 -22.97 1.30
N GLU A 155 -3.62 -23.12 0.01
CA GLU A 155 -2.37 -22.66 -0.60
C GLU A 155 -2.49 -21.26 -1.21
N ALA A 156 -3.66 -20.63 -1.16
CA ALA A 156 -3.91 -19.31 -1.71
C ALA A 156 -3.12 -18.18 -1.02
N LEU A 157 -3.04 -17.05 -1.72
CA LEU A 157 -2.67 -15.74 -1.17
C LEU A 157 -3.94 -15.01 -0.73
N TYR A 158 -3.86 -14.30 0.41
CA TYR A 158 -4.97 -13.50 0.94
C TYR A 158 -4.52 -12.04 1.11
N LEU A 159 -5.34 -11.09 0.63
CA LEU A 159 -5.20 -9.66 0.88
C LEU A 159 -6.47 -9.13 1.54
N ILE A 160 -6.31 -8.43 2.67
CA ILE A 160 -7.42 -7.79 3.40
C ILE A 160 -7.09 -6.31 3.61
N THR A 161 -7.96 -5.39 3.18
CA THR A 161 -7.84 -3.94 3.46
C THR A 161 -9.12 -3.38 4.07
N LEU A 162 -9.08 -3.03 5.35
CA LEU A 162 -10.24 -2.52 6.10
C LEU A 162 -9.77 -1.51 7.15
N GLY A 163 -10.69 -0.65 7.61
CA GLY A 163 -10.49 0.21 8.78
C GLY A 163 -10.54 1.70 8.48
N GLY A 164 -10.10 2.13 7.29
CA GLY A 164 -10.06 3.56 6.95
C GLY A 164 -11.43 4.22 7.02
N ASN A 165 -12.43 3.57 6.44
CA ASN A 165 -13.82 4.02 6.44
C ASN A 165 -14.44 4.05 7.84
N ASP A 166 -14.01 3.19 8.77
CA ASP A 166 -14.54 3.17 10.14
C ASP A 166 -14.19 4.43 10.91
N PHE A 167 -13.04 5.03 10.62
CA PHE A 167 -12.67 6.32 11.20
C PHE A 167 -13.29 7.47 10.41
N VAL A 168 -13.19 7.44 9.07
CA VAL A 168 -13.71 8.51 8.22
C VAL A 168 -15.21 8.69 8.45
N ASN A 169 -16.00 7.63 8.33
CA ASN A 169 -17.47 7.74 8.34
C ASN A 169 -18.04 7.92 9.74
N ASN A 170 -17.42 7.33 10.75
CA ASN A 170 -17.95 7.37 12.10
C ASN A 170 -17.35 8.46 12.99
N TYR A 171 -16.21 9.05 12.65
CA TYR A 171 -15.58 10.06 13.51
C TYR A 171 -15.24 11.36 12.80
N TYR A 172 -15.03 11.34 11.48
CA TYR A 172 -14.44 12.50 10.77
C TYR A 172 -15.38 13.19 9.80
N LEU A 173 -16.25 12.45 9.13
CA LEU A 173 -17.17 12.96 8.12
C LEU A 173 -18.49 13.43 8.73
N LEU A 174 -18.95 12.76 9.79
CA LEU A 174 -20.19 13.07 10.49
C LEU A 174 -19.92 13.50 11.94
N PRO A 175 -20.07 14.80 12.29
CA PRO A 175 -19.96 15.25 13.67
C PRO A 175 -21.09 14.61 14.51
N PHE A 176 -20.77 14.15 15.73
CA PHE A 176 -21.71 13.49 16.65
C PHE A 176 -22.40 12.24 16.08
N SER A 177 -21.67 11.44 15.31
CA SER A 177 -22.14 10.12 14.89
C SER A 177 -22.60 9.27 16.10
N ALA A 178 -23.35 8.20 15.84
CA ALA A 178 -23.73 7.27 16.89
C ALA A 178 -22.50 6.69 17.61
N ARG A 179 -21.45 6.34 16.85
CA ARG A 179 -20.21 5.76 17.40
C ARG A 179 -19.39 6.78 18.19
N SER A 180 -19.27 8.02 17.69
CA SER A 180 -18.53 9.06 18.42
C SER A 180 -19.20 9.46 19.74
N ARG A 181 -20.51 9.18 19.89
CA ARG A 181 -21.24 9.35 21.16
C ARG A 181 -21.15 8.13 22.07
N GLN A 182 -20.96 6.94 21.50
CA GLN A 182 -20.88 5.68 22.24
C GLN A 182 -19.49 5.43 22.82
N PHE A 183 -18.44 5.77 22.06
CA PHE A 183 -17.06 5.49 22.44
C PHE A 183 -16.20 6.75 22.36
N SER A 184 -15.34 6.93 23.36
CA SER A 184 -14.15 7.75 23.18
C SER A 184 -13.31 7.15 22.04
N LEU A 185 -12.54 7.97 21.34
CA LEU A 185 -11.76 7.45 20.21
C LEU A 185 -10.74 6.36 20.62
N PRO A 186 -10.03 6.43 21.77
CA PRO A 186 -9.20 5.31 22.24
C PRO A 186 -10.00 4.02 22.46
N ASP A 187 -11.17 4.10 23.10
CA ASP A 187 -12.03 2.92 23.33
C ASP A 187 -12.57 2.36 22.01
N TYR A 188 -12.84 3.25 21.04
CA TYR A 188 -13.25 2.87 19.70
C TYR A 188 -12.15 2.13 18.94
N VAL A 189 -10.87 2.52 19.10
CA VAL A 189 -9.73 1.78 18.51
C VAL A 189 -9.65 0.37 19.10
N VAL A 190 -9.79 0.23 20.43
CA VAL A 190 -9.81 -1.09 21.08
C VAL A 190 -10.98 -1.93 20.57
N TYR A 191 -12.16 -1.32 20.45
CA TYR A 191 -13.34 -1.96 19.89
C TYR A 191 -13.12 -2.40 18.44
N LEU A 192 -12.61 -1.52 17.58
CA LEU A 192 -12.29 -1.84 16.18
C LEU A 192 -11.28 -2.97 16.07
N ILE A 193 -10.23 -2.99 16.88
CA ILE A 193 -9.25 -4.09 16.91
C ILE A 193 -9.94 -5.40 17.30
N SER A 194 -10.86 -5.36 18.27
CA SER A 194 -11.62 -6.53 18.69
C SER A 194 -12.55 -7.07 17.59
N GLU A 195 -13.20 -6.19 16.83
CA GLU A 195 -14.04 -6.59 15.70
C GLU A 195 -13.20 -7.06 14.52
N TYR A 196 -12.06 -6.42 14.25
CA TYR A 196 -11.16 -6.84 13.19
C TYR A 196 -10.55 -8.21 13.46
N ARG A 197 -10.25 -8.52 14.73
CA ARG A 197 -9.80 -9.86 15.13
C ARG A 197 -10.83 -10.93 14.72
N LYS A 198 -12.13 -10.68 14.90
CA LYS A 198 -13.17 -11.63 14.48
C LYS A 198 -13.18 -11.83 12.97
N VAL A 199 -13.00 -10.76 12.19
CA VAL A 199 -12.88 -10.86 10.72
C VAL A 199 -11.68 -11.72 10.33
N LEU A 200 -10.52 -11.50 10.97
CA LEU A 200 -9.32 -12.28 10.72
C LEU A 200 -9.50 -13.74 11.14
N GLU A 201 -10.09 -14.02 12.31
CA GLU A 201 -10.38 -15.39 12.75
C GLU A 201 -11.27 -16.12 11.75
N VAL A 202 -12.37 -15.51 11.29
CA VAL A 202 -13.22 -16.15 10.27
C VAL A 202 -12.48 -16.37 8.96
N THR A 203 -11.56 -15.49 8.58
CA THR A 203 -10.75 -15.68 7.35
C THR A 203 -9.64 -16.73 7.53
N ILE A 204 -9.16 -16.93 8.76
CA ILE A 204 -8.08 -17.87 9.14
C ILE A 204 -8.63 -19.27 9.51
N TYR A 205 -9.92 -19.42 9.76
CA TYR A 205 -10.54 -20.67 10.25
C TYR A 205 -11.74 -21.18 9.44
N VAL A 206 -11.86 -20.86 8.14
CA VAL A 206 -12.93 -21.47 7.34
C VAL A 206 -12.69 -22.98 7.21
N ASN A 207 -13.44 -23.79 7.99
CA ASN A 207 -13.39 -25.26 8.10
C ASN A 207 -12.34 -25.86 9.05
N ASP A 208 -12.12 -25.28 10.24
CA ASP A 208 -11.24 -25.82 11.31
C ASP A 208 -9.74 -25.99 10.96
N ASP A 209 -9.32 -25.60 9.75
CA ASP A 209 -7.93 -25.61 9.29
C ASP A 209 -7.32 -24.18 9.25
N PHE A 210 -6.02 -24.05 9.57
CA PHE A 210 -5.31 -22.78 9.74
C PHE A 210 -4.75 -22.23 8.42
N TYR A 211 -5.21 -21.05 7.96
CA TYR A 211 -4.71 -20.40 6.72
C TYR A 211 -3.63 -19.32 6.96
N LYS A 212 -2.66 -19.20 6.04
CA LYS A 212 -1.65 -18.11 6.06
C LYS A 212 -2.23 -16.82 5.46
N VAL A 213 -2.60 -15.88 6.31
CA VAL A 213 -3.15 -14.56 5.90
C VAL A 213 -2.07 -13.48 5.95
N TYR A 214 -1.89 -12.74 4.84
CA TYR A 214 -1.10 -11.51 4.83
C TYR A 214 -2.02 -10.33 5.21
N VAL A 215 -1.84 -9.80 6.41
CA VAL A 215 -2.57 -8.62 6.90
C VAL A 215 -1.74 -7.38 6.61
N ASN A 216 -2.23 -6.51 5.74
CA ASN A 216 -1.59 -5.21 5.49
C ASN A 216 -2.32 -4.15 6.32
N TYR A 217 -1.65 -3.54 7.29
CA TYR A 217 -2.18 -2.36 7.97
C TYR A 217 -2.11 -1.18 7.00
N VAL A 218 -3.19 -0.92 6.26
CA VAL A 218 -3.29 0.30 5.47
C VAL A 218 -3.86 1.41 6.33
N SER A 219 -2.98 2.34 6.72
CA SER A 219 -3.34 3.60 7.34
C SER A 219 -4.26 4.42 6.43
N VAL A 220 -5.17 5.16 7.06
CA VAL A 220 -6.10 6.11 6.43
C VAL A 220 -5.36 7.07 5.49
N ILE A 221 -5.60 6.97 4.18
CA ILE A 221 -5.33 8.07 3.26
C ILE A 221 -6.53 9.01 3.34
N VAL A 222 -6.40 10.09 4.10
CA VAL A 222 -7.41 11.15 4.17
C VAL A 222 -7.24 12.07 2.96
N PHE A 223 -8.17 12.03 2.00
CA PHE A 223 -8.37 13.11 1.04
C PHE A 223 -9.62 13.89 1.41
N VAL A 224 -9.48 15.18 1.75
CA VAL A 224 -10.61 16.11 1.85
C VAL A 224 -10.31 17.33 0.98
N THR A 225 -11.07 17.50 -0.10
CA THR A 225 -11.09 18.74 -0.87
C THR A 225 -12.04 19.74 -0.22
N ALA A 226 -11.52 20.90 0.16
CA ALA A 226 -12.35 22.07 0.45
C ALA A 226 -12.91 22.63 -0.88
N ASN A 227 -14.23 22.80 -0.91
CA ASN A 227 -15.05 23.09 -2.08
C ASN A 227 -14.82 24.50 -2.63
N THR A 228 -14.59 24.65 -3.94
CA THR A 228 -15.03 25.83 -4.72
C THR A 228 -15.45 25.40 -6.13
N ASN A 229 -16.61 25.90 -6.55
CA ASN A 229 -17.32 25.59 -7.78
C ASN A 229 -16.48 25.80 -9.05
N SER A 230 -16.35 24.76 -9.86
CA SER A 230 -16.31 24.73 -11.34
C SER A 230 -15.57 23.46 -11.79
N MET A 231 -16.00 22.89 -12.91
CA MET A 231 -15.61 21.56 -13.44
C MET A 231 -14.12 21.41 -13.86
N ALA A 232 -13.18 22.13 -13.25
CA ALA A 232 -11.75 22.10 -13.58
C ALA A 232 -10.86 21.56 -12.45
N SER A 233 -11.41 21.18 -11.29
CA SER A 233 -10.63 20.82 -10.10
C SER A 233 -10.35 19.32 -9.93
N SER A 234 -10.80 18.47 -10.84
CA SER A 234 -10.63 17.01 -10.78
C SER A 234 -9.25 16.50 -11.22
N LEU A 235 -8.29 17.40 -11.49
CA LEU A 235 -7.05 17.11 -12.23
C LEU A 235 -5.76 17.10 -11.38
N ALA A 236 -5.82 17.25 -10.05
CA ALA A 236 -4.59 17.42 -9.23
C ALA A 236 -4.49 16.54 -7.97
N ILE A 237 -5.32 15.50 -7.81
CA ILE A 237 -5.47 14.77 -6.53
C ILE A 237 -4.88 13.34 -6.53
N PHE A 238 -4.35 12.85 -7.66
CA PHE A 238 -3.89 11.46 -7.82
C PHE A 238 -2.36 11.28 -7.89
N GLY A 239 -1.57 12.16 -7.28
CA GLY A 239 -0.13 12.27 -7.53
C GLY A 239 0.83 11.28 -6.84
N VAL A 240 0.38 10.32 -6.02
CA VAL A 240 1.32 9.47 -5.23
C VAL A 240 1.09 7.95 -5.37
N VAL A 241 0.05 7.49 -6.07
CA VAL A 241 -0.05 6.07 -6.52
C VAL A 241 0.20 5.94 -8.04
N MET A 242 0.33 7.07 -8.74
CA MET A 242 0.49 7.21 -10.20
C MET A 242 1.95 7.15 -10.68
N ALA A 243 2.74 6.18 -10.21
CA ALA A 243 4.08 5.96 -10.77
C ALA A 243 4.37 4.52 -11.19
N LEU A 244 3.34 3.70 -11.41
CA LEU A 244 3.49 2.33 -11.90
C LEU A 244 2.76 2.04 -13.23
N GLY A 245 2.11 3.03 -13.84
CA GLY A 245 1.49 2.88 -15.16
C GLY A 245 2.29 3.60 -16.25
N MET A 246 3.47 3.06 -16.60
CA MET A 246 4.21 3.25 -17.86
C MET A 246 5.69 2.93 -17.62
N LEU A 247 6.04 1.64 -17.59
CA LEU A 247 7.40 1.20 -17.88
C LEU A 247 7.30 0.16 -18.98
N SER A 248 7.35 0.66 -20.20
CA SER A 248 7.72 -0.12 -21.37
C SER A 248 8.92 -1.01 -21.03
N CYS A 249 8.87 -2.27 -21.45
CA CYS A 249 10.04 -3.13 -21.55
C CYS A 249 11.11 -2.36 -22.33
N GLY A 250 12.11 -1.81 -21.62
CA GLY A 250 13.13 -0.91 -22.18
C GLY A 250 13.41 0.38 -21.39
N ALA A 251 12.89 0.58 -20.18
CA ALA A 251 13.25 1.77 -19.39
C ALA A 251 14.71 1.72 -18.92
N GLU A 252 15.52 2.72 -19.29
CA GLU A 252 16.82 2.95 -18.67
C GLU A 252 16.68 2.99 -17.13
N ALA A 253 17.65 2.41 -16.42
CA ALA A 253 17.64 2.35 -14.95
C ALA A 253 17.40 3.75 -14.35
N ARG A 254 16.23 3.94 -13.74
CA ARG A 254 15.78 5.20 -13.15
C ARG A 254 16.17 5.21 -11.68
N ALA A 255 16.89 6.24 -11.22
CA ALA A 255 17.17 6.39 -9.80
C ALA A 255 15.85 6.52 -9.01
N PHE A 256 15.82 6.00 -7.78
CA PHE A 256 14.62 5.96 -6.95
C PHE A 256 14.85 6.62 -5.59
N PHE A 257 14.08 7.66 -5.27
CA PHE A 257 14.14 8.37 -4.00
C PHE A 257 12.86 8.16 -3.21
N VAL A 258 13.02 7.78 -1.94
CA VAL A 258 11.87 7.48 -1.07
C VAL A 258 11.90 8.40 0.14
N PHE A 259 10.78 9.01 0.45
CA PHE A 259 10.58 9.90 1.59
C PHE A 259 9.34 9.46 2.36
N GLY A 260 9.27 9.80 3.64
CA GLY A 260 8.06 9.56 4.41
C GLY A 260 8.27 8.87 5.75
N ASP A 261 7.26 8.09 6.14
CA ASP A 261 7.12 7.47 7.44
C ASP A 261 7.41 5.95 7.43
N SER A 262 6.92 5.25 8.44
CA SER A 262 7.13 3.81 8.66
C SER A 262 6.63 2.93 7.52
N LEU A 263 5.68 3.39 6.70
CA LEU A 263 5.14 2.59 5.58
C LEU A 263 6.18 2.33 4.50
N VAL A 264 7.19 3.20 4.42
CA VAL A 264 8.24 3.12 3.40
C VAL A 264 9.64 3.16 3.99
N ASP A 265 9.81 3.24 5.31
CA ASP A 265 11.11 3.07 5.97
C ASP A 265 11.66 1.65 5.75
N ASN A 266 12.91 1.58 5.30
CA ASN A 266 13.63 0.33 5.04
C ASN A 266 14.80 0.10 6.01
N GLY A 267 14.92 0.91 7.07
CA GLY A 267 15.85 0.71 8.17
C GLY A 267 16.63 1.95 8.62
N ASN A 268 16.22 3.17 8.25
CA ASN A 268 16.91 4.39 8.75
C ASN A 268 16.81 4.48 10.28
N ASN A 269 15.66 4.12 10.85
CA ASN A 269 15.44 4.18 12.29
C ASN A 269 16.36 3.23 13.09
N ASN A 270 16.95 2.21 12.45
CA ASN A 270 17.91 1.32 13.10
C ASN A 270 19.23 2.03 13.47
N TYR A 271 19.52 3.17 12.83
CA TYR A 271 20.71 3.99 13.08
C TYR A 271 20.47 5.13 14.10
N LEU A 272 19.26 5.25 14.65
CA LEU A 272 18.86 6.36 15.52
C LEU A 272 18.53 5.87 16.92
N ALA A 273 18.91 6.60 17.97
CA ALA A 273 18.42 6.30 19.32
C ALA A 273 16.91 6.64 19.46
N THR A 274 16.05 5.72 19.02
CA THR A 274 14.59 5.85 18.96
C THR A 274 13.88 4.58 19.43
N SER A 275 12.63 4.72 19.86
CA SER A 275 11.71 3.61 20.11
C SER A 275 10.93 3.19 18.85
N ALA A 276 10.90 3.99 17.79
CA ALA A 276 10.24 3.66 16.55
C ALA A 276 11.15 2.79 15.67
N ARG A 277 11.38 1.53 16.04
CA ARG A 277 12.23 0.59 15.30
C ARG A 277 11.49 -0.70 14.91
N ALA A 278 11.90 -1.28 13.80
CA ALA A 278 11.43 -2.57 13.30
C ALA A 278 12.62 -3.55 13.12
N ASP A 279 13.51 -3.58 14.11
CA ASP A 279 14.74 -4.38 14.14
C ASP A 279 14.64 -5.63 15.05
N SER A 280 13.43 -6.02 15.42
CA SER A 280 13.13 -7.21 16.21
C SER A 280 12.01 -8.06 15.57
N PRO A 281 11.88 -9.36 15.91
CA PRO A 281 10.73 -10.15 15.49
C PRO A 281 9.39 -9.53 15.94
N PRO A 282 8.30 -9.65 15.16
CA PRO A 282 8.16 -10.50 13.95
C PRO A 282 8.63 -9.86 12.64
N TYR A 283 9.18 -8.64 12.66
CA TYR A 283 9.60 -7.95 11.45
C TYR A 283 10.66 -8.76 10.67
N GLY A 284 10.53 -8.81 9.35
CA GLY A 284 11.44 -9.52 8.46
C GLY A 284 11.35 -11.06 8.47
N ILE A 285 10.36 -11.68 9.13
CA ILE A 285 10.18 -13.14 9.14
C ILE A 285 9.93 -13.76 7.74
N ASP A 286 9.37 -13.00 6.80
CA ASP A 286 9.14 -13.36 5.40
C ASP A 286 10.15 -12.70 4.45
N TYR A 287 11.05 -11.85 4.95
CA TYR A 287 12.12 -11.29 4.14
C TYR A 287 13.10 -12.41 3.70
N PRO A 288 13.76 -12.31 2.53
CA PRO A 288 14.66 -13.38 2.05
C PRO A 288 15.72 -13.85 3.04
N THR A 289 16.21 -12.96 3.91
CA THR A 289 17.20 -13.29 4.95
C THR A 289 16.59 -13.87 6.24
N ARG A 290 15.25 -13.84 6.38
CA ARG A 290 14.50 -14.25 7.58
C ARG A 290 14.93 -13.51 8.85
N ARG A 291 15.41 -12.27 8.72
CA ARG A 291 15.91 -11.44 9.81
C ARG A 291 15.24 -10.07 9.79
N PRO A 292 15.05 -9.42 10.95
CA PRO A 292 14.57 -8.04 11.00
C PRO A 292 15.45 -7.10 10.18
N THR A 293 14.82 -6.28 9.36
CA THR A 293 15.52 -5.36 8.45
C THR A 293 15.35 -3.90 8.81
N GLY A 294 14.51 -3.55 9.80
CA GLY A 294 14.06 -2.19 10.02
C GLY A 294 12.87 -1.77 9.15
N ARG A 295 12.27 -2.70 8.39
CA ARG A 295 11.01 -2.50 7.69
C ARG A 295 9.86 -2.81 8.63
N PHE A 296 8.85 -1.95 8.69
CA PHE A 296 7.63 -2.18 9.48
C PHE A 296 6.69 -3.18 8.77
N SER A 297 7.24 -4.33 8.40
CA SER A 297 6.60 -5.41 7.66
C SER A 297 7.26 -6.75 8.02
N ASN A 298 6.51 -7.85 7.85
CA ASN A 298 7.08 -9.19 7.91
C ASN A 298 8.08 -9.45 6.77
N GLY A 299 8.01 -8.69 5.67
CA GLY A 299 8.88 -8.87 4.52
C GLY A 299 9.18 -7.55 3.81
N LEU A 300 8.99 -7.56 2.50
CA LEU A 300 9.20 -6.39 1.64
C LEU A 300 8.13 -5.32 1.89
N THR A 301 8.50 -4.05 1.72
CA THR A 301 7.60 -2.88 1.72
C THR A 301 7.40 -2.38 0.29
N ILE A 302 6.47 -1.42 0.11
CA ILE A 302 6.15 -0.84 -1.22
C ILE A 302 7.40 -0.41 -2.01
N PRO A 303 8.39 0.29 -1.43
CA PRO A 303 9.63 0.65 -2.13
C PRO A 303 10.41 -0.54 -2.69
N ASP A 304 10.41 -1.67 -2.00
CA ASP A 304 11.15 -2.85 -2.47
C ASP A 304 10.51 -3.43 -3.73
N TYR A 305 9.18 -3.53 -3.74
CA TYR A 305 8.44 -4.00 -4.91
C TYR A 305 8.60 -3.04 -6.09
N ILE A 306 8.60 -1.73 -5.84
CA ILE A 306 8.90 -0.73 -6.88
C ILE A 306 10.32 -0.94 -7.44
N SER A 307 11.31 -1.13 -6.57
CA SER A 307 12.71 -1.36 -7.00
C SER A 307 12.82 -2.62 -7.87
N GLN A 308 12.13 -3.70 -7.48
CA GLN A 308 12.06 -4.92 -8.30
C GLN A 308 11.45 -4.68 -9.68
N LYS A 309 10.37 -3.89 -9.77
CA LYS A 309 9.72 -3.55 -11.04
C LYS A 309 10.58 -2.64 -11.92
N LEU A 310 11.40 -1.78 -11.32
CA LEU A 310 12.40 -0.97 -12.04
C LEU A 310 13.56 -1.81 -12.59
N GLY A 311 13.64 -3.11 -12.24
CA GLY A 311 14.83 -3.92 -12.53
C GLY A 311 16.08 -3.40 -11.82
N ALA A 312 15.90 -2.60 -10.76
CA ALA A 312 16.96 -1.97 -10.00
C ALA A 312 17.18 -2.70 -8.67
N GLU A 313 18.39 -2.57 -8.12
CA GLU A 313 18.63 -3.00 -6.74
C GLU A 313 17.72 -2.21 -5.77
N PRO A 314 17.28 -2.80 -4.65
CA PRO A 314 16.56 -2.07 -3.62
C PRO A 314 17.37 -0.87 -3.13
N THR A 315 16.70 0.28 -2.96
CA THR A 315 17.33 1.45 -2.35
C THR A 315 17.78 1.11 -0.93
N LEU A 316 18.93 1.67 -0.53
CA LEU A 316 19.43 1.55 0.85
C LEU A 316 18.87 2.67 1.73
N PRO A 317 18.75 2.45 3.05
CA PRO A 317 18.52 3.55 3.99
C PRO A 317 19.61 4.61 3.81
N TYR A 318 19.26 5.90 3.84
CA TYR A 318 20.22 7.00 3.73
C TYR A 318 21.35 6.91 4.76
N LEU A 319 21.02 6.48 5.99
CA LEU A 319 21.99 6.34 7.07
C LEU A 319 22.83 5.05 7.00
N SER A 320 22.57 4.19 6.01
CA SER A 320 23.37 2.97 5.81
C SER A 320 24.81 3.32 5.42
N PRO A 321 25.83 2.80 6.13
CA PRO A 321 27.23 2.99 5.72
C PRO A 321 27.54 2.30 4.38
N GLN A 322 26.67 1.39 3.91
CA GLN A 322 26.78 0.74 2.60
C GLN A 322 26.27 1.63 1.46
N LEU A 323 25.55 2.72 1.71
CA LEU A 323 25.11 3.66 0.68
C LEU A 323 26.30 4.51 0.21
N THR A 324 27.17 3.93 -0.61
CA THR A 324 28.37 4.58 -1.17
C THR A 324 28.64 4.10 -2.61
N GLY A 325 29.49 4.82 -3.34
CA GLY A 325 29.92 4.42 -4.68
C GLY A 325 28.75 4.21 -5.64
N GLN A 326 28.73 3.09 -6.37
CA GLN A 326 27.67 2.81 -7.36
C GLN A 326 26.26 2.73 -6.75
N LYS A 327 26.13 2.46 -5.44
CA LYS A 327 24.82 2.46 -4.76
C LYS A 327 24.18 3.86 -4.75
N LEU A 328 24.96 4.93 -4.87
CA LEU A 328 24.45 6.30 -5.05
C LEU A 328 23.83 6.54 -6.45
N LEU A 329 24.01 5.65 -7.42
CA LEU A 329 23.34 5.78 -8.72
C LEU A 329 21.93 5.18 -8.71
N VAL A 330 21.68 4.23 -7.81
CA VAL A 330 20.38 3.56 -7.65
C VAL A 330 19.36 4.50 -7.00
N GLY A 331 19.80 5.36 -6.09
CA GLY A 331 18.92 6.17 -5.25
C GLY A 331 19.05 5.83 -3.78
N ALA A 332 18.20 6.43 -2.95
CA ALA A 332 18.22 6.24 -1.51
C ALA A 332 16.84 6.40 -0.88
N ASN A 333 16.67 5.75 0.26
CA ASN A 333 15.49 5.89 1.09
C ASN A 333 15.79 6.80 2.28
N PHE A 334 15.10 7.93 2.36
CA PHE A 334 15.21 8.95 3.40
C PHE A 334 14.11 8.84 4.47
N ALA A 335 13.15 7.93 4.30
CA ALA A 335 12.00 7.79 5.18
C ALA A 335 12.40 7.38 6.61
N SER A 336 11.57 7.72 7.58
CA SER A 336 11.82 7.44 8.99
C SER A 336 10.51 7.22 9.74
N ALA A 337 10.41 6.11 10.46
CA ALA A 337 9.21 5.83 11.23
C ALA A 337 8.90 6.86 12.32
N GLY A 338 7.60 7.07 12.55
CA GLY A 338 7.07 7.95 13.59
C GLY A 338 6.87 9.41 13.17
N ILE A 339 7.38 9.82 11.99
CA ILE A 339 7.21 11.20 11.52
C ILE A 339 5.83 11.47 10.93
N GLY A 340 5.44 12.74 10.90
CA GLY A 340 4.30 13.24 10.13
C GLY A 340 4.69 14.39 9.22
N ILE A 341 3.68 15.04 8.64
CA ILE A 341 3.78 16.29 7.89
C ILE A 341 4.29 17.39 8.82
N LEU A 342 3.76 17.44 10.05
CA LEU A 342 4.14 18.44 11.03
C LEU A 342 5.43 18.04 11.75
N ASN A 343 6.27 19.03 12.00
CA ASN A 343 7.57 18.82 12.64
C ASN A 343 7.45 18.41 14.13
N ASP A 344 6.31 18.69 14.78
CA ASP A 344 6.03 18.25 16.14
C ASP A 344 5.41 16.84 16.20
N THR A 345 5.11 16.20 15.07
CA THR A 345 4.62 14.82 15.04
C THR A 345 5.71 13.83 15.41
N GLY A 346 5.41 12.91 16.32
CA GLY A 346 6.31 11.81 16.70
C GLY A 346 7.34 12.15 17.77
N VAL A 347 7.17 13.25 18.50
CA VAL A 347 8.10 13.66 19.59
C VAL A 347 8.30 12.56 20.65
N GLN A 348 7.28 11.74 20.90
CA GLN A 348 7.35 10.60 21.82
C GLN A 348 8.34 9.51 21.41
N PHE A 349 8.77 9.48 20.15
CA PHE A 349 9.73 8.51 19.63
C PHE A 349 11.20 8.99 19.73
N ALA A 350 11.45 10.09 20.43
CA ALA A 350 12.76 10.71 20.56
C ALA A 350 13.38 11.09 19.20
N ASN A 351 14.40 10.35 18.73
CA ASN A 351 15.15 10.70 17.52
C ASN A 351 14.49 10.12 16.26
N ILE A 352 13.95 10.99 15.41
CA ILE A 352 13.33 10.62 14.12
C ILE A 352 13.75 11.62 13.03
N ILE A 353 13.83 11.17 11.77
CA ILE A 353 14.25 12.01 10.62
C ILE A 353 13.01 12.69 10.03
N ARG A 354 12.63 13.83 10.60
CA ARG A 354 11.47 14.62 10.15
C ARG A 354 11.65 15.13 8.72
N MET A 355 10.55 15.48 8.05
CA MET A 355 10.57 15.89 6.64
C MET A 355 11.64 16.95 6.30
N PRO A 356 11.84 18.03 7.07
CA PRO A 356 12.93 18.98 6.79
C PRO A 356 14.32 18.34 6.76
N LEU A 357 14.57 17.38 7.66
CA LEU A 357 15.84 16.66 7.71
C LEU A 357 15.94 15.60 6.60
N GLN A 358 14.84 14.96 6.19
CA GLN A 358 14.85 14.08 5.02
C GLN A 358 15.23 14.85 3.74
N LEU A 359 14.69 16.07 3.57
CA LEU A 359 15.04 16.96 2.46
C LEU A 359 16.49 17.44 2.54
N LEU A 360 16.99 17.77 3.73
CA LEU A 360 18.41 18.12 3.93
C LEU A 360 19.33 16.93 3.62
N ASN A 361 18.95 15.73 4.06
CA ASN A 361 19.67 14.49 3.73
C ASN A 361 19.69 14.26 2.22
N PHE A 362 18.61 14.59 1.50
CA PHE A 362 18.58 14.53 0.05
C PHE A 362 19.50 15.57 -0.62
N GLN A 363 19.61 16.79 -0.06
CA GLN A 363 20.59 17.77 -0.53
C GLN A 363 22.03 17.28 -0.33
N GLN A 364 22.34 16.69 0.83
CA GLN A 364 23.64 16.10 1.11
C GLN A 364 23.92 14.90 0.19
N TYR A 365 22.92 14.07 -0.06
CA TYR A 365 22.99 12.99 -1.04
C TYR A 365 23.38 13.51 -2.42
N GLN A 366 22.72 14.58 -2.90
CA GLN A 366 23.03 15.18 -4.20
C GLN A 366 24.46 15.74 -4.27
N GLN A 367 24.99 16.30 -3.17
CA GLN A 367 26.38 16.71 -3.10
C GLN A 367 27.35 15.53 -3.22
N ARG A 368 27.08 14.44 -2.49
CA ARG A 368 27.87 13.19 -2.56
C ARG A 368 27.84 12.58 -3.95
N LEU A 369 26.66 12.57 -4.58
CA LEU A 369 26.48 12.09 -5.95
C LEU A 369 27.20 13.00 -6.96
N SER A 370 27.07 14.32 -6.83
CA SER A 370 27.78 15.32 -7.66
C SER A 370 29.30 15.18 -7.58
N ALA A 371 29.85 14.89 -6.40
CA ALA A 371 31.27 14.60 -6.25
C ALA A 371 31.71 13.34 -7.01
N GLN A 372 30.81 12.39 -7.27
CA GLN A 372 31.10 11.13 -7.96
C GLN A 372 30.91 11.19 -9.48
N ILE A 373 29.82 11.82 -9.95
CA ILE A 373 29.44 11.80 -11.38
C ILE A 373 29.40 13.18 -12.04
N GLY A 374 29.72 14.23 -11.30
CA GLY A 374 29.68 15.62 -11.74
C GLY A 374 28.28 16.23 -11.68
N PRO A 375 28.19 17.57 -11.56
CA PRO A 375 26.93 18.28 -11.30
C PRO A 375 25.90 18.13 -12.40
N GLN A 376 26.31 18.11 -13.68
CA GLN A 376 25.38 17.97 -14.81
C GLN A 376 24.71 16.60 -14.82
N ARG A 377 25.48 15.53 -14.63
CA ARG A 377 24.94 14.16 -14.62
C ARG A 377 24.10 13.89 -13.38
N THR A 378 24.45 14.49 -12.24
CA THR A 378 23.60 14.49 -11.05
C THR A 378 22.26 15.18 -11.31
N LYS A 379 22.25 16.36 -11.93
CA LYS A 379 21.01 17.07 -12.28
C LYS A 379 20.13 16.22 -13.20
N GLN A 380 20.72 15.57 -14.22
CA GLN A 380 19.99 14.67 -15.11
C GLN A 380 19.38 13.48 -14.37
N LEU A 381 20.19 12.76 -13.58
CA LEU A 381 19.74 11.60 -12.81
C LEU A 381 18.61 11.97 -11.83
N VAL A 382 18.75 13.09 -11.11
CA VAL A 382 17.73 13.54 -10.15
C VAL A 382 16.44 13.95 -10.85
N ASN A 383 16.53 14.72 -11.95
CA ASN A 383 15.34 15.15 -12.70
C ASN A 383 14.60 13.98 -13.35
N GLN A 384 15.34 12.93 -13.70
CA GLN A 384 14.76 11.72 -14.25
C GLN A 384 14.40 10.72 -13.15
N ALA A 385 14.62 10.97 -11.86
CA ALA A 385 14.38 9.97 -10.81
C ALA A 385 12.88 9.74 -10.55
N LEU A 386 12.56 8.55 -10.04
CA LEU A 386 11.26 8.27 -9.43
C LEU A 386 11.30 8.76 -7.97
N VAL A 387 10.21 9.37 -7.50
CA VAL A 387 10.07 9.82 -6.11
C VAL A 387 8.82 9.22 -5.50
N LEU A 388 8.95 8.59 -4.33
CA LEU A 388 7.83 8.11 -3.51
C LEU A 388 7.80 8.88 -2.18
N LEU A 389 6.62 9.32 -1.76
CA LEU A 389 6.41 10.03 -0.49
C LEU A 389 5.21 9.42 0.26
N THR A 390 5.38 8.94 1.49
CA THR A 390 4.25 8.55 2.37
C THR A 390 4.28 9.29 3.69
N VAL A 391 3.31 10.15 3.96
CA VAL A 391 3.29 10.93 5.21
C VAL A 391 1.88 11.43 5.50
N GLY A 392 1.52 11.57 6.78
CA GLY A 392 0.26 12.18 7.21
C GLY A 392 -0.52 11.39 8.25
N GLY A 393 -0.44 10.05 8.19
CA GLY A 393 -1.18 9.19 9.13
C GLY A 393 -0.83 9.46 10.59
N ASN A 394 0.46 9.67 10.87
CA ASN A 394 0.96 9.97 12.20
C ASN A 394 0.50 11.34 12.73
N ASP A 395 0.19 12.33 11.88
CA ASP A 395 -0.31 13.63 12.34
C ASP A 395 -1.71 13.51 12.95
N PHE A 396 -2.55 12.69 12.33
CA PHE A 396 -3.85 12.35 12.90
C PHE A 396 -3.68 11.48 14.14
N VAL A 397 -2.98 10.34 14.01
CA VAL A 397 -2.85 9.38 15.11
C VAL A 397 -2.16 10.03 16.30
N ASN A 398 -0.91 10.45 16.17
CA ASN A 398 -0.10 10.87 17.31
C ASN A 398 -0.43 12.28 17.81
N ASN A 399 -0.69 13.22 16.90
CA ASN A 399 -0.79 14.63 17.27
C ASN A 399 -2.22 15.12 17.50
N TYR A 400 -3.20 14.47 16.89
CA TYR A 400 -4.59 14.88 17.02
C TYR A 400 -5.40 13.94 17.94
N TYR A 401 -5.23 12.62 17.82
CA TYR A 401 -6.17 11.63 18.39
C TYR A 401 -5.66 10.77 19.54
N LEU A 402 -4.39 10.36 19.55
CA LEU A 402 -3.85 9.38 20.50
C LEU A 402 -3.94 9.89 21.94
N VAL A 403 -3.82 11.21 22.14
CA VAL A 403 -3.94 11.86 23.45
C VAL A 403 -5.25 12.65 23.49
N PRO A 404 -6.18 12.32 24.43
CA PRO A 404 -7.38 13.12 24.66
C PRO A 404 -7.03 14.58 24.93
N PHE A 405 -7.70 15.50 24.25
CA PHE A 405 -7.44 16.94 24.33
C PHE A 405 -5.99 17.33 24.01
N SER A 406 -5.37 16.64 23.04
CA SER A 406 -4.10 17.03 22.44
C SER A 406 -4.05 18.53 22.12
N ALA A 407 -2.84 19.10 22.13
CA ALA A 407 -2.66 20.51 21.77
C ALA A 407 -3.30 20.84 20.40
N ARG A 408 -3.22 19.92 19.43
CA ARG A 408 -3.82 20.10 18.10
C ARG A 408 -5.34 20.05 18.11
N SER A 409 -5.95 19.12 18.85
CA SER A 409 -7.41 19.04 18.96
C SER A 409 -8.03 20.22 19.74
N ARG A 410 -7.26 20.89 20.61
CA ARG A 410 -7.67 22.15 21.26
C ARG A 410 -7.50 23.36 20.37
N GLN A 411 -6.47 23.36 19.52
CA GLN A 411 -6.14 24.48 18.65
C GLN A 411 -7.01 24.54 17.40
N PHE A 412 -7.35 23.38 16.83
CA PHE A 412 -8.05 23.28 15.56
C PHE A 412 -9.28 22.39 15.69
N SER A 413 -10.36 22.81 15.03
CA SER A 413 -11.39 21.86 14.61
C SER A 413 -10.77 20.87 13.61
N LEU A 414 -11.34 19.67 13.48
CA LEU A 414 -10.76 18.68 12.56
C LEU A 414 -10.71 19.18 11.10
N PRO A 415 -11.77 19.78 10.53
CA PRO A 415 -11.70 20.34 9.18
C PRO A 415 -10.58 21.38 9.02
N ASP A 416 -10.36 22.22 10.03
CA ASP A 416 -9.32 23.24 9.98
C ASP A 416 -7.93 22.64 10.20
N TYR A 417 -7.82 21.57 10.98
CA TYR A 417 -6.58 20.79 11.10
C TYR A 417 -6.21 20.11 9.78
N VAL A 418 -7.18 19.55 9.05
CA VAL A 418 -6.93 18.97 7.72
C VAL A 418 -6.43 20.05 6.74
N LYS A 419 -7.08 21.23 6.71
CA LYS A 419 -6.60 22.36 5.90
C LYS A 419 -5.20 22.79 6.30
N TYR A 420 -4.91 22.83 7.59
CA TYR A 420 -3.59 23.13 8.12
C TYR A 420 -2.55 22.11 7.65
N LEU A 421 -2.80 20.80 7.80
CA LEU A 421 -1.93 19.74 7.30
C LEU A 421 -1.69 19.84 5.78
N ILE A 422 -2.73 20.11 4.99
CA ILE A 422 -2.59 20.31 3.54
C ILE A 422 -1.67 21.51 3.25
N SER A 423 -1.82 22.59 4.01
CA SER A 423 -0.97 23.79 3.85
C SER A 423 0.50 23.52 4.19
N GLU A 424 0.77 22.71 5.21
CA GLU A 424 2.14 22.34 5.59
C GLU A 424 2.74 21.34 4.61
N LEU A 425 1.96 20.37 4.12
CA LEU A 425 2.39 19.45 3.08
C LEU A 425 2.77 20.18 1.79
N ARG A 426 1.99 21.19 1.39
CA ARG A 426 2.34 22.04 0.22
C ARG A 426 3.70 22.70 0.38
N LYS A 427 4.05 23.19 1.57
CA LYS A 427 5.37 23.78 1.82
C LYS A 427 6.48 22.76 1.61
N ILE A 428 6.30 21.52 2.09
CA ILE A 428 7.27 20.44 1.90
C ILE A 428 7.47 20.13 0.42
N LEU A 429 6.39 20.06 -0.36
CA LEU A 429 6.45 19.78 -1.80
C LEU A 429 7.08 20.93 -2.61
N LEU A 430 6.88 22.19 -2.19
CA LEU A 430 7.42 23.38 -2.85
C LEU A 430 8.89 23.67 -2.51
N VAL A 431 9.47 23.01 -1.50
CA VAL A 431 10.89 23.12 -1.14
C VAL A 431 11.79 22.28 -2.07
N CYS A 432 11.22 21.42 -2.94
CA CYS A 432 11.95 20.92 -4.11
C CYS A 432 12.21 22.10 -5.06
N PRO A 433 13.48 22.55 -5.24
CA PRO A 433 13.75 23.70 -6.07
C PRO A 433 13.32 23.38 -7.49
N THR A 434 12.34 24.10 -8.01
CA THR A 434 12.23 24.26 -9.46
C THR A 434 13.53 24.90 -9.92
N SER A 435 14.21 24.18 -10.80
CA SER A 435 15.47 24.53 -11.44
C SER A 435 15.50 26.00 -11.86
N SER A 436 16.47 26.75 -11.35
CA SER A 436 17.20 27.71 -12.18
C SER A 436 18.28 27.01 -13.01
#